data_AF-A0A9E5AZW2-F1
#
_entry.id   AF-A0A9E5AZW2-F1
#
_cell.length_a   1.000
_cell.length_b   1.000
_cell.length_c   1.000
_cell.angle_alpha   90.00
_cell.angle_beta   90.00
_cell.angle_gamma   90.00
#
_symmetry.space_group_name_H-M   'P 1'
#
loop_
_entity.id
_entity.type
_entity.pdbx_description
1 polymer ?
#
loop_
_entity_poly.entity_id
_entity_poly.type
_entity_poly.pdbx_seq_one_letter_code
_entity_poly.pdbx_strand_id
1 'polypeptide(L)'
;MANSPLRPPPSFGITPTPNTFTMKNYTRKEFLQTSLIVGGAALVAGRSRLAAATAPGSANGDVRVAVVGINAQGAGHMRAYLGKLPGARLVAICDVDSEVLRKRAAECELAGFKPTLYRDYRKLLENKDIDAVVLGTPNHQHSLQTIWALQAGKDVYCEKPLSHNVWEGRQVVAAVRKYHKNIVQAGTQNRSSEDVMDAIAFVRSGKIGRIQWARALCYKQRDSIGRTTGPQAVPKSVDYDLWTGPADLIPPHRNSPTNGPIHYDWHWFWNYGGGDITNQGIHQMDVARWFLGEPGLPPTVMSFGGRFGYRDDAETPNTLISVLGYEKAPLIFEVRGLPMKAGMRAMDKYRGTDVGVVIQCEGGYVIIGASGGATVYDNAKKKIEQFTKNTLGQHRANFIAAVRNRKVIYGLAEECHYSSALCHLANVSYLVGAEKSNAALSEAIRANVATKDSLDRMLEHLKANQIDADSTQTVVGPLLKIDPKTERFFGSEKTIVDAANRSPLLKREGRGDFKIPVMS
;
A
#
# COMPACT_ATOMS: atom_id res chain seq x y z
N MET A 1 26.23 -13.80 22.47
CA MET A 1 25.33 -14.69 21.72
C MET A 1 25.69 -14.54 20.25
N ALA A 2 26.14 -15.62 19.59
CA ALA A 2 26.73 -15.55 18.25
C ALA A 2 25.75 -15.04 17.19
N ASN A 3 26.19 -14.04 16.41
CA ASN A 3 25.51 -13.51 15.23
C ASN A 3 25.32 -14.64 14.21
N SER A 4 24.08 -15.10 14.05
CA SER A 4 23.70 -16.00 12.97
C SER A 4 23.63 -15.17 11.69
N PRO A 5 24.09 -15.66 10.53
CA PRO A 5 24.01 -14.91 9.27
C PRO A 5 22.56 -14.51 8.99
N LEU A 6 22.39 -13.27 8.52
CA LEU A 6 21.11 -12.81 7.96
C LEU A 6 20.70 -13.77 6.86
N ARG A 7 19.40 -14.05 6.75
CA ARG A 7 18.92 -14.83 5.61
C ARG A 7 19.03 -13.90 4.38
N PRO A 8 19.86 -14.22 3.37
CA PRO A 8 19.82 -13.47 2.13
C PRO A 8 18.39 -13.53 1.56
N PRO A 9 17.96 -12.52 0.77
CA PRO A 9 16.67 -12.61 0.08
C PRO A 9 16.61 -13.95 -0.68
N PRO A 10 15.48 -14.68 -0.62
CA PRO A 10 15.40 -15.98 -1.26
C PRO A 10 15.78 -15.85 -2.75
N SER A 11 16.69 -16.72 -3.21
CA SER A 11 16.89 -16.86 -4.65
C SER A 11 15.57 -17.36 -5.25
N PHE A 12 15.01 -16.63 -6.20
CA PHE A 12 13.82 -17.06 -6.94
C PHE A 12 14.22 -18.20 -7.89
N GLY A 13 14.51 -19.37 -7.33
CA GLY A 13 14.63 -20.63 -8.04
C GLY A 13 13.24 -21.14 -8.33
N ILE A 14 12.80 -21.03 -9.59
CA ILE A 14 11.59 -21.70 -10.05
C ILE A 14 11.92 -23.19 -10.16
N THR A 15 11.56 -23.97 -9.16
CA THR A 15 11.39 -25.42 -9.30
C THR A 15 9.92 -25.76 -9.12
N PRO A 16 9.22 -26.21 -10.17
CA PRO A 16 7.85 -26.70 -10.03
C PRO A 16 7.89 -28.05 -9.32
N THR A 17 7.45 -28.11 -8.06
CA THR A 17 7.07 -29.37 -7.42
C THR A 17 5.57 -29.60 -7.60
N PRO A 18 5.16 -30.75 -8.16
CA PRO A 18 3.76 -31.10 -8.27
C PRO A 18 3.28 -31.61 -6.91
N ASN A 19 2.50 -30.82 -6.18
CA ASN A 19 1.69 -31.32 -5.08
C ASN A 19 0.23 -31.41 -5.53
N THR A 20 -0.23 -32.66 -5.64
CA THR A 20 -1.60 -33.04 -5.97
C THR A 20 -2.53 -32.72 -4.80
N PHE A 21 -3.26 -31.61 -4.89
CA PHE A 21 -4.52 -31.44 -4.18
C PHE A 21 -5.67 -31.64 -5.17
N THR A 22 -6.51 -32.64 -4.91
CA THR A 22 -7.71 -32.93 -5.70
C THR A 22 -8.77 -31.86 -5.46
N MET A 23 -8.96 -30.96 -6.43
CA MET A 23 -10.05 -30.00 -6.48
C MET A 23 -11.34 -30.65 -6.99
N LYS A 24 -12.49 -30.24 -6.44
CA LYS A 24 -13.79 -30.39 -7.11
C LYS A 24 -13.84 -29.42 -8.29
N ASN A 25 -13.78 -29.95 -9.50
CA ASN A 25 -13.86 -29.18 -10.74
C ASN A 25 -15.31 -28.70 -10.98
N TYR A 26 -15.54 -27.39 -10.87
CA TYR A 26 -16.59 -26.74 -11.66
C TYR A 26 -15.96 -26.31 -12.97
N THR A 27 -16.55 -26.73 -14.09
CA THR A 27 -15.93 -26.58 -15.41
C THR A 27 -16.10 -25.16 -15.95
N ARG A 28 -15.07 -24.67 -16.65
CA ARG A 28 -14.98 -23.40 -17.42
C ARG A 28 -16.17 -23.07 -18.35
N LYS A 29 -17.09 -24.02 -18.58
CA LYS A 29 -18.18 -23.91 -19.55
C LYS A 29 -19.37 -23.09 -19.04
N GLU A 30 -19.50 -22.86 -17.73
CA GLU A 30 -20.61 -22.09 -17.14
C GLU A 30 -20.27 -20.59 -16.96
N PHE A 31 -18.99 -20.22 -16.88
CA PHE A 31 -18.57 -18.82 -16.71
C PHE A 31 -18.49 -18.04 -18.05
N LEU A 32 -18.15 -18.73 -19.14
CA LEU A 32 -18.05 -18.11 -20.48
C LEU A 32 -19.41 -17.93 -21.17
N GLN A 33 -20.46 -18.62 -20.72
CA GLN A 33 -21.82 -18.42 -21.26
C GLN A 33 -22.47 -17.10 -20.83
N THR A 34 -21.89 -16.38 -19.86
CA THR A 34 -22.44 -15.09 -19.39
C THR A 34 -21.67 -13.86 -19.91
N SER A 35 -20.58 -14.04 -20.69
CA SER A 35 -19.72 -12.93 -21.13
C SER A 35 -19.58 -12.76 -22.65
N LEU A 36 -20.37 -13.49 -23.46
CA LEU A 36 -20.34 -13.43 -24.94
C LEU A 36 -21.69 -13.06 -25.58
N ILE A 37 -22.33 -11.98 -25.11
CA ILE A 37 -23.29 -11.22 -25.92
C ILE A 37 -22.77 -9.79 -26.09
N VAL A 38 -21.79 -9.63 -26.98
CA VAL A 38 -21.52 -8.38 -27.69
C VAL A 38 -21.31 -8.75 -29.15
N GLY A 39 -22.38 -8.66 -29.95
CA GLY A 39 -22.35 -8.95 -31.38
C GLY A 39 -23.75 -9.09 -31.98
N GLY A 40 -24.50 -7.99 -32.07
CA GLY A 40 -25.76 -7.92 -32.84
C GLY A 40 -26.87 -7.15 -32.14
N ALA A 41 -27.36 -6.10 -32.79
CA ALA A 41 -28.43 -5.18 -32.38
C ALA A 41 -28.09 -4.18 -31.25
N ALA A 42 -27.39 -3.11 -31.64
CA ALA A 42 -27.58 -1.81 -31.04
C ALA A 42 -29.02 -1.35 -31.30
N LEU A 43 -29.89 -1.34 -30.29
CA LEU A 43 -31.12 -0.54 -30.21
C LEU A 43 -31.69 -0.63 -28.78
N VAL A 44 -31.72 0.52 -28.09
CA VAL A 44 -32.53 0.85 -26.88
C VAL A 44 -32.11 0.07 -25.60
N ALA A 45 -31.55 0.65 -24.54
CA ALA A 45 -31.85 1.92 -23.91
C ALA A 45 -30.59 2.54 -23.28
N GLY A 46 -30.22 3.73 -23.77
CA GLY A 46 -29.52 4.68 -22.95
C GLY A 46 -30.42 5.10 -21.80
N ARG A 47 -30.24 4.51 -20.61
CA ARG A 47 -30.62 5.20 -19.38
C ARG A 47 -29.50 6.17 -19.05
N SER A 48 -29.63 7.37 -19.60
CA SER A 48 -29.16 8.59 -18.96
C SER A 48 -29.47 8.50 -17.47
N ARG A 49 -28.42 8.32 -16.66
CA ARG A 49 -28.48 8.66 -15.22
C ARG A 49 -28.54 10.18 -15.13
N LEU A 50 -29.63 10.80 -15.59
CA LEU A 50 -30.06 12.05 -15.00
C LEU A 50 -30.49 11.66 -13.59
N ALA A 51 -29.57 11.80 -12.65
CA ALA A 51 -29.94 11.89 -11.25
C ALA A 51 -30.86 13.10 -11.15
N ALA A 52 -32.17 12.85 -11.07
CA ALA A 52 -33.05 13.83 -10.43
C ALA A 52 -32.40 14.12 -9.08
N ALA A 53 -32.11 15.39 -8.82
CA ALA A 53 -31.50 15.84 -7.57
C ALA A 53 -32.45 15.53 -6.42
N THR A 54 -32.38 14.31 -5.91
CA THR A 54 -33.04 13.91 -4.67
C THR A 54 -32.25 14.55 -3.53
N ALA A 55 -32.96 15.13 -2.57
CA ALA A 55 -32.35 15.81 -1.44
C ALA A 55 -31.37 14.86 -0.71
N PRO A 56 -30.20 15.36 -0.27
CA PRO A 56 -29.26 14.58 0.55
C PRO A 56 -29.99 13.98 1.77
N GLY A 57 -29.90 12.66 1.97
CA GLY A 57 -30.52 11.97 3.11
C GLY A 57 -31.90 11.35 2.84
N SER A 58 -32.42 11.41 1.61
CA SER A 58 -33.56 10.56 1.22
C SER A 58 -33.11 9.15 0.85
N ALA A 59 -33.91 8.13 1.17
CA ALA A 59 -33.59 6.72 0.89
C ALA A 59 -33.31 6.42 -0.60
N ASN A 60 -33.79 7.29 -1.51
CA ASN A 60 -33.58 7.23 -2.96
C ASN A 60 -32.39 8.08 -3.47
N GLY A 61 -31.70 8.82 -2.59
CA GLY A 61 -30.56 9.70 -2.94
C GLY A 61 -29.21 9.27 -2.35
N ASP A 62 -29.18 8.23 -1.52
CA ASP A 62 -27.94 7.71 -0.93
C ASP A 62 -27.16 6.82 -1.90
N VAL A 63 -25.84 6.95 -1.88
CA VAL A 63 -24.94 6.01 -2.55
C VAL A 63 -24.98 4.69 -1.80
N ARG A 64 -25.36 3.61 -2.49
CA ARG A 64 -25.43 2.25 -1.92
C ARG A 64 -24.05 1.60 -1.96
N VAL A 65 -23.44 1.47 -0.79
CA VAL A 65 -22.04 1.04 -0.64
C VAL A 65 -21.96 -0.39 -0.14
N ALA A 66 -21.07 -1.17 -0.74
CA ALA A 66 -20.63 -2.44 -0.19
C ALA A 66 -19.18 -2.38 0.28
N VAL A 67 -18.85 -3.07 1.37
CA VAL A 67 -17.46 -3.14 1.89
C VAL A 67 -16.92 -4.56 1.76
N VAL A 68 -15.72 -4.67 1.21
CA VAL A 68 -15.06 -5.94 0.85
C VAL A 68 -13.76 -6.07 1.63
N GLY A 69 -13.59 -7.17 2.36
CA GLY A 69 -12.55 -7.31 3.38
C GLY A 69 -12.91 -6.44 4.58
N ILE A 70 -13.49 -7.04 5.62
CA ILE A 70 -14.20 -6.34 6.71
C ILE A 70 -13.65 -6.69 8.09
N ASN A 71 -12.38 -7.15 8.16
CA ASN A 71 -11.74 -7.44 9.44
C ASN A 71 -11.23 -6.18 10.15
N ALA A 72 -9.98 -5.74 9.94
CA ALA A 72 -9.37 -4.62 10.66
C ALA A 72 -9.81 -3.25 10.10
N GLN A 73 -9.03 -2.67 9.18
CA GLN A 73 -9.34 -1.39 8.53
C GLN A 73 -10.71 -1.43 7.83
N GLY A 74 -11.03 -2.56 7.20
CA GLY A 74 -12.33 -2.85 6.60
C GLY A 74 -13.52 -2.67 7.53
N ALA A 75 -13.43 -3.08 8.80
CA ALA A 75 -14.50 -2.82 9.76
C ALA A 75 -14.63 -1.34 10.09
N GLY A 76 -13.52 -0.59 10.11
CA GLY A 76 -13.54 0.86 10.21
C GLY A 76 -14.31 1.51 9.07
N HIS A 77 -14.12 1.04 7.83
CA HIS A 77 -14.91 1.48 6.68
C HIS A 77 -16.38 1.09 6.83
N MET A 78 -16.68 -0.17 7.11
CA MET A 78 -18.05 -0.67 7.30
C MET A 78 -18.83 0.20 8.30
N ARG A 79 -18.26 0.44 9.49
CA ARG A 79 -18.89 1.26 10.54
C ARG A 79 -19.14 2.71 10.12
N ALA A 80 -18.34 3.26 9.22
CA ALA A 80 -18.57 4.62 8.72
C ALA A 80 -19.85 4.70 7.87
N TYR A 81 -20.23 3.61 7.20
CA TYR A 81 -21.44 3.54 6.36
C TYR A 81 -22.69 3.03 7.10
N LEU A 82 -22.57 2.67 8.38
CA LEU A 82 -23.70 2.37 9.28
C LEU A 82 -24.31 3.68 9.82
N GLY A 83 -24.77 4.55 8.91
CA GLY A 83 -25.47 5.79 9.25
C GLY A 83 -24.61 6.98 9.69
N LYS A 84 -23.27 6.84 9.75
CA LYS A 84 -22.37 7.93 10.18
C LYS A 84 -21.91 8.86 9.04
N LEU A 85 -22.10 8.46 7.79
CA LEU A 85 -21.66 9.23 6.62
C LEU A 85 -22.88 9.69 5.81
N PRO A 86 -23.27 10.98 5.92
CA PRO A 86 -24.42 11.49 5.19
C PRO A 86 -24.33 11.24 3.69
N GLY A 87 -25.42 10.74 3.11
CA GLY A 87 -25.50 10.53 1.67
C GLY A 87 -24.94 9.21 1.14
N ALA A 88 -24.59 8.30 2.05
CA ALA A 88 -24.22 6.94 1.71
C ALA A 88 -24.77 5.98 2.76
N ARG A 89 -25.12 4.77 2.32
CA ARG A 89 -25.56 3.71 3.22
C ARG A 89 -24.93 2.38 2.84
N LEU A 90 -24.59 1.59 3.85
CA LEU A 90 -24.17 0.22 3.67
C LEU A 90 -25.34 -0.59 3.08
N VAL A 91 -25.07 -1.48 2.12
CA VAL A 91 -26.06 -2.43 1.58
C VAL A 91 -25.58 -3.88 1.61
N ALA A 92 -24.27 -4.09 1.53
CA ALA A 92 -23.69 -5.42 1.53
C ALA A 92 -22.29 -5.42 2.18
N ILE A 93 -21.91 -6.57 2.70
CA ILE A 93 -20.56 -6.83 3.21
C ILE A 93 -20.03 -8.13 2.61
N CYS A 94 -18.73 -8.18 2.37
CA CYS A 94 -18.06 -9.34 1.78
C CYS A 94 -16.78 -9.70 2.52
N ASP A 95 -16.66 -10.95 2.94
CA ASP A 95 -15.41 -11.50 3.48
C ASP A 95 -15.28 -12.99 3.13
N VAL A 96 -14.06 -13.39 2.80
CA VAL A 96 -13.72 -14.79 2.50
C VAL A 96 -13.64 -15.65 3.76
N ASP A 97 -13.54 -15.03 4.94
CA ASP A 97 -13.59 -15.69 6.24
C ASP A 97 -15.01 -15.63 6.83
N SER A 98 -15.70 -16.77 6.93
CA SER A 98 -17.07 -16.80 7.49
C SER A 98 -17.16 -16.32 8.93
N GLU A 99 -16.12 -16.49 9.73
CA GLU A 99 -16.18 -16.05 11.13
C GLU A 99 -16.10 -14.52 11.21
N VAL A 100 -15.29 -13.90 10.35
CA VAL A 100 -15.28 -12.44 10.20
C VAL A 100 -16.65 -11.98 9.66
N LEU A 101 -17.17 -12.62 8.62
CA LEU A 101 -18.46 -12.25 8.02
C LEU A 101 -19.61 -12.33 9.03
N ARG A 102 -19.70 -13.43 9.80
CA ARG A 102 -20.70 -13.64 10.85
C ARG A 102 -20.59 -12.59 11.96
N LYS A 103 -19.37 -12.33 12.43
CA LYS A 103 -19.11 -11.30 13.45
C LYS A 103 -19.57 -9.92 13.01
N ARG A 104 -19.28 -9.53 11.75
CA ARG A 104 -19.63 -8.22 11.21
C ARG A 104 -21.11 -8.10 10.86
N ALA A 105 -21.75 -9.17 10.43
CA ALA A 105 -23.20 -9.22 10.26
C ALA A 105 -23.91 -8.94 11.59
N ALA A 106 -23.52 -9.64 12.67
CA ALA A 106 -24.07 -9.41 14.01
C ALA A 106 -23.84 -7.97 14.50
N GLU A 107 -22.67 -7.39 14.24
CA GLU A 107 -22.38 -5.98 14.54
C GLU A 107 -23.31 -5.01 13.79
N CYS A 108 -23.64 -5.29 12.52
CA CYS A 108 -24.60 -4.50 11.77
C CYS A 108 -26.02 -4.64 12.34
N GLU A 109 -26.43 -5.87 12.69
CA GLU A 109 -27.75 -6.14 13.26
C GLU A 109 -27.97 -5.41 14.59
N LEU A 110 -26.94 -5.36 15.45
CA LEU A 110 -26.95 -4.55 16.68
C LEU A 110 -27.09 -3.05 16.40
N ALA A 111 -26.66 -2.58 15.23
CA ALA A 111 -26.86 -1.21 14.76
C ALA A 111 -28.22 -1.01 14.04
N GLY A 112 -29.11 -2.01 14.07
CA GLY A 112 -30.43 -1.95 13.45
C GLY A 112 -30.41 -2.13 11.92
N PHE A 113 -29.34 -2.69 11.36
CA PHE A 113 -29.17 -2.83 9.91
C PHE A 113 -28.76 -4.25 9.49
N LYS A 114 -29.42 -4.81 8.48
CA LYS A 114 -29.09 -6.14 7.95
C LYS A 114 -28.50 -6.06 6.54
N PRO A 115 -27.16 -6.14 6.37
CA PRO A 115 -26.54 -6.16 5.05
C PRO A 115 -26.77 -7.48 4.33
N THR A 116 -26.74 -7.47 2.99
CA THR A 116 -26.55 -8.70 2.22
C THR A 116 -25.13 -9.22 2.42
N LEU A 117 -24.98 -10.52 2.67
CA LEU A 117 -23.70 -11.14 2.97
C LEU A 117 -23.16 -11.87 1.74
N TYR A 118 -21.88 -11.64 1.44
CA TYR A 118 -21.17 -12.33 0.37
C TYR A 118 -19.87 -12.95 0.89
N ARG A 119 -19.51 -14.11 0.37
CA ARG A 119 -18.18 -14.70 0.55
C ARG A 119 -17.27 -14.47 -0.66
N ASP A 120 -17.87 -14.49 -1.84
CA ASP A 120 -17.19 -14.29 -3.11
C ASP A 120 -17.50 -12.89 -3.64
N TYR A 121 -16.45 -12.09 -3.81
CA TYR A 121 -16.55 -10.73 -4.34
C TYR A 121 -17.13 -10.69 -5.77
N ARG A 122 -16.90 -11.72 -6.58
CA ARG A 122 -17.45 -11.82 -7.94
C ARG A 122 -18.99 -11.87 -7.90
N LYS A 123 -19.55 -12.59 -6.93
CA LYS A 123 -20.99 -12.65 -6.69
C LYS A 123 -21.57 -11.35 -6.14
N LEU A 124 -20.80 -10.62 -5.35
CA LEU A 124 -21.20 -9.28 -4.91
C LEU A 124 -21.35 -8.33 -6.11
N LEU A 125 -20.44 -8.39 -7.08
CA LEU A 125 -20.46 -7.50 -8.25
C LEU A 125 -21.68 -7.70 -9.17
N GLU A 126 -22.28 -8.89 -9.17
CA GLU A 126 -23.53 -9.20 -9.89
C GLU A 126 -24.73 -8.41 -9.33
N ASN A 127 -24.66 -7.92 -8.09
CA ASN A 127 -25.76 -7.22 -7.44
C ASN A 127 -25.95 -5.80 -8.01
N LYS A 128 -27.10 -5.57 -8.64
CA LYS A 128 -27.50 -4.28 -9.22
C LYS A 128 -27.85 -3.21 -8.18
N ASP A 129 -28.00 -3.60 -6.91
CA ASP A 129 -28.29 -2.70 -5.81
C ASP A 129 -27.07 -2.09 -5.12
N ILE A 130 -25.88 -2.35 -5.64
CA ILE A 130 -24.63 -1.77 -5.19
C ILE A 130 -24.18 -0.72 -6.22
N ASP A 131 -23.93 0.51 -5.77
CA ASP A 131 -23.44 1.61 -6.60
C ASP A 131 -21.91 1.71 -6.53
N ALA A 132 -21.36 1.50 -5.33
CA ALA A 132 -19.93 1.63 -5.06
C ALA A 132 -19.43 0.52 -4.13
N VAL A 133 -18.15 0.16 -4.29
CA VAL A 133 -17.44 -0.78 -3.40
C VAL A 133 -16.30 -0.07 -2.68
N VAL A 134 -16.05 -0.49 -1.45
CA VAL A 134 -14.92 -0.06 -0.63
C VAL A 134 -14.06 -1.27 -0.33
N LEU A 135 -12.84 -1.27 -0.85
CA LEU A 135 -11.89 -2.38 -0.76
C LEU A 135 -10.97 -2.16 0.44
N GLY A 136 -11.09 -3.03 1.45
CA GLY A 136 -10.21 -3.13 2.62
C GLY A 136 -9.54 -4.52 2.70
N THR A 137 -9.32 -5.14 1.54
CA THR A 137 -8.68 -6.45 1.38
C THR A 137 -7.16 -6.34 1.52
N PRO A 138 -6.42 -7.47 1.56
CA PRO A 138 -4.96 -7.43 1.48
C PRO A 138 -4.43 -6.80 0.18
N ASN A 139 -3.22 -6.23 0.22
CA ASN A 139 -2.62 -5.47 -0.89
C ASN A 139 -2.65 -6.21 -2.23
N HIS A 140 -2.39 -7.52 -2.20
CA HIS A 140 -2.36 -8.36 -3.40
C HIS A 140 -3.71 -8.51 -4.10
N GLN A 141 -4.83 -8.08 -3.51
CA GLN A 141 -6.15 -8.16 -4.12
C GLN A 141 -6.57 -6.86 -4.81
N HIS A 142 -6.02 -5.73 -4.38
CA HIS A 142 -6.54 -4.39 -4.69
C HIS A 142 -6.68 -4.12 -6.20
N SER A 143 -5.64 -4.39 -6.98
CA SER A 143 -5.63 -4.09 -8.42
C SER A 143 -6.70 -4.86 -9.17
N LEU A 144 -6.75 -6.17 -8.96
CA LEU A 144 -7.71 -7.05 -9.62
C LEU A 144 -9.15 -6.71 -9.21
N GLN A 145 -9.38 -6.51 -7.91
CA GLN A 145 -10.71 -6.18 -7.40
C GLN A 145 -11.21 -4.83 -7.89
N THR A 146 -10.33 -3.85 -8.02
CA THR A 146 -10.64 -2.54 -8.61
C THR A 146 -11.04 -2.70 -10.07
N ILE A 147 -10.25 -3.42 -10.88
CA ILE A 147 -10.54 -3.64 -12.29
C ILE A 147 -11.89 -4.37 -12.48
N TRP A 148 -12.15 -5.41 -11.69
CA TRP A 148 -13.43 -6.13 -11.73
C TRP A 148 -14.63 -5.24 -11.36
N ALA A 149 -14.51 -4.39 -10.35
CA ALA A 149 -15.58 -3.45 -10.02
C ALA A 149 -15.88 -2.48 -11.16
N LEU A 150 -14.83 -1.93 -11.79
CA LEU A 150 -14.99 -1.03 -12.93
C LEU A 150 -15.65 -1.73 -14.12
N GLN A 151 -15.27 -2.98 -14.40
CA GLN A 151 -15.92 -3.82 -15.41
C GLN A 151 -17.40 -4.06 -15.10
N ALA A 152 -17.76 -4.21 -13.81
CA ALA A 152 -19.14 -4.33 -13.34
C ALA A 152 -19.87 -2.97 -13.22
N GLY A 153 -19.23 -1.87 -13.63
CA GLY A 153 -19.81 -0.52 -13.61
C GLY A 153 -19.98 0.08 -12.21
N LYS A 154 -19.21 -0.39 -11.23
CA LYS A 154 -19.23 0.09 -9.83
C LYS A 154 -18.16 1.15 -9.60
N ASP A 155 -18.47 2.16 -8.79
CA ASP A 155 -17.45 3.08 -8.29
C ASP A 155 -16.61 2.42 -7.20
N VAL A 156 -15.37 2.85 -7.01
CA VAL A 156 -14.39 2.17 -6.16
C VAL A 156 -13.70 3.16 -5.22
N TYR A 157 -13.75 2.87 -3.93
CA TYR A 157 -12.72 3.31 -3.00
C TYR A 157 -11.77 2.14 -2.77
N CYS A 158 -10.49 2.30 -3.06
CA CYS A 158 -9.48 1.28 -2.80
C CYS A 158 -8.54 1.75 -1.69
N GLU A 159 -8.39 0.97 -0.61
CA GLU A 159 -7.37 1.27 0.38
C GLU A 159 -5.96 1.27 -0.22
N LYS A 160 -5.05 1.94 0.49
CA LYS A 160 -3.63 1.93 0.12
C LYS A 160 -2.96 0.62 0.56
N PRO A 161 -1.86 0.22 -0.09
CA PRO A 161 -1.37 0.69 -1.39
C PRO A 161 -2.34 0.33 -2.52
N LEU A 162 -2.36 1.07 -3.63
CA LEU A 162 -3.27 0.78 -4.74
C LEU A 162 -3.00 -0.60 -5.37
N SER A 163 -1.75 -1.06 -5.28
CA SER A 163 -1.26 -2.28 -5.91
C SER A 163 -0.16 -2.98 -5.11
N HIS A 164 0.06 -4.25 -5.44
CA HIS A 164 1.15 -5.10 -4.96
C HIS A 164 2.39 -5.12 -5.86
N ASN A 165 2.29 -4.61 -7.09
CA ASN A 165 3.46 -4.36 -7.95
C ASN A 165 3.21 -3.16 -8.88
N VAL A 166 4.28 -2.72 -9.54
CA VAL A 166 4.25 -1.58 -10.47
C VAL A 166 3.29 -1.85 -11.63
N TRP A 167 3.45 -2.98 -12.32
CA TRP A 167 2.68 -3.26 -13.55
C TRP A 167 1.17 -3.32 -13.31
N GLU A 168 0.71 -3.99 -12.24
CA GLU A 168 -0.71 -4.09 -11.94
C GLU A 168 -1.33 -2.74 -11.54
N GLY A 169 -0.58 -1.87 -10.86
CA GLY A 169 -1.03 -0.50 -10.56
C GLY A 169 -1.23 0.31 -11.84
N ARG A 170 -0.33 0.14 -12.83
CA ARG A 170 -0.49 0.72 -14.16
C ARG A 170 -1.73 0.18 -14.88
N GLN A 171 -2.08 -1.09 -14.69
CA GLN A 171 -3.33 -1.66 -15.23
C GLN A 171 -4.56 -1.01 -14.60
N VAL A 172 -4.52 -0.69 -13.29
CA VAL A 172 -5.59 0.08 -12.63
C VAL A 172 -5.71 1.47 -13.24
N VAL A 173 -4.60 2.19 -13.45
CA VAL A 173 -4.64 3.53 -14.08
C VAL A 173 -5.25 3.48 -15.48
N ALA A 174 -4.85 2.49 -16.30
CA ALA A 174 -5.44 2.27 -17.61
C ALA A 174 -6.93 1.90 -17.52
N ALA A 175 -7.34 1.10 -16.54
CA ALA A 175 -8.76 0.79 -16.29
C ALA A 175 -9.56 2.04 -15.92
N VAL A 176 -9.04 2.92 -15.05
CA VAL A 176 -9.71 4.18 -14.71
C VAL A 176 -9.92 5.05 -15.95
N ARG A 177 -8.93 5.12 -16.86
CA ARG A 177 -9.06 5.85 -18.13
C ARG A 177 -10.10 5.22 -19.04
N LYS A 178 -10.11 3.89 -19.18
CA LYS A 178 -11.08 3.16 -20.00
C LYS A 178 -12.50 3.32 -19.48
N TYR A 179 -12.71 3.13 -18.18
CA TYR A 179 -13.99 3.24 -17.49
C TYR A 179 -14.18 4.64 -16.87
N HIS A 180 -13.87 5.69 -17.64
CA HIS A 180 -13.87 7.10 -17.21
C HIS A 180 -15.19 7.63 -16.60
N LYS A 181 -16.30 6.90 -16.73
CA LYS A 181 -17.59 7.23 -16.10
C LYS A 181 -17.66 6.80 -14.63
N ASN A 182 -16.83 5.84 -14.24
CA ASN A 182 -16.75 5.36 -12.87
C ASN A 182 -15.72 6.15 -12.08
N ILE A 183 -15.99 6.28 -10.79
CA ILE A 183 -15.15 7.01 -9.85
C ILE A 183 -14.23 6.04 -9.13
N VAL A 184 -12.93 6.34 -9.13
CA VAL A 184 -11.94 5.63 -8.32
C VAL A 184 -11.21 6.61 -7.42
N GLN A 185 -11.30 6.37 -6.11
CA GLN A 185 -10.49 7.07 -5.11
C GLN A 185 -9.58 6.08 -4.40
N ALA A 186 -8.30 6.41 -4.33
CA ALA A 186 -7.30 5.65 -3.61
C ALA A 186 -7.10 6.15 -2.17
N GLY A 187 -6.81 5.23 -1.25
CA GLY A 187 -6.76 5.43 0.20
C GLY A 187 -5.55 6.19 0.75
N THR A 188 -4.85 6.99 -0.06
CA THR A 188 -3.83 7.94 0.41
C THR A 188 -4.49 9.12 1.10
N GLN A 189 -5.00 8.89 2.33
CA GLN A 189 -5.93 9.77 3.04
C GLN A 189 -5.42 11.21 3.26
N ASN A 190 -4.10 11.40 3.44
CA ASN A 190 -3.50 12.74 3.58
C ASN A 190 -3.75 13.65 2.37
N ARG A 191 -4.09 13.09 1.20
CA ARG A 191 -4.51 13.88 0.03
C ARG A 191 -5.81 14.64 0.23
N SER A 192 -6.60 14.36 1.28
CA SER A 192 -7.77 15.14 1.68
C SER A 192 -7.54 15.97 2.94
N SER A 193 -6.29 16.09 3.40
CA SER A 193 -5.94 16.90 4.57
C SER A 193 -5.59 18.32 4.13
N GLU A 194 -6.42 19.29 4.51
CA GLU A 194 -6.20 20.72 4.21
C GLU A 194 -4.90 21.22 4.86
N ASP A 195 -4.55 20.71 6.03
CA ASP A 195 -3.30 21.07 6.71
C ASP A 195 -2.07 20.70 5.91
N VAL A 196 -2.13 19.52 5.28
CA VAL A 196 -1.04 19.04 4.42
C VAL A 196 -1.01 19.86 3.13
N MET A 197 -2.17 20.19 2.56
CA MET A 197 -2.26 21.06 1.37
C MET A 197 -1.66 22.44 1.64
N ASP A 198 -2.03 23.07 2.74
CA ASP A 198 -1.57 24.41 3.13
C ASP A 198 -0.07 24.42 3.40
N ALA A 199 0.46 23.38 4.08
CA ALA A 199 1.89 23.23 4.29
C ALA A 199 2.67 23.04 2.98
N ILE A 200 2.15 22.25 2.05
CA ILE A 200 2.75 22.07 0.72
C ILE A 200 2.74 23.40 -0.05
N ALA A 201 1.64 24.13 -0.02
CA ALA A 201 1.54 25.45 -0.63
C ALA A 201 2.55 26.43 -0.02
N PHE A 202 2.69 26.43 1.30
CA PHE A 202 3.67 27.25 2.01
C PHE A 202 5.11 26.94 1.57
N VAL A 203 5.51 25.68 1.56
CA VAL A 203 6.88 25.29 1.14
C VAL A 203 7.12 25.66 -0.31
N ARG A 204 6.17 25.35 -1.21
CA ARG A 204 6.31 25.63 -2.64
C ARG A 204 6.23 27.11 -3.00
N SER A 205 5.72 27.96 -2.11
CA SER A 205 5.79 29.42 -2.27
C SER A 205 7.21 29.98 -2.14
N GLY A 206 8.18 29.18 -1.68
CA GLY A 206 9.59 29.59 -1.56
C GLY A 206 9.94 30.34 -0.28
N LYS A 207 8.98 30.51 0.66
CA LYS A 207 9.17 31.26 1.93
C LYS A 207 10.31 30.76 2.80
N ILE A 208 10.72 29.49 2.68
CA ILE A 208 11.86 28.90 3.40
C ILE A 208 12.95 28.37 2.46
N GLY A 209 12.98 28.86 1.21
CA GLY A 209 13.98 28.48 0.20
C GLY A 209 13.73 27.14 -0.48
N ARG A 210 14.69 26.69 -1.29
CA ARG A 210 14.58 25.45 -2.06
C ARG A 210 14.64 24.21 -1.15
N ILE A 211 13.91 23.16 -1.52
CA ILE A 211 13.98 21.86 -0.84
C ILE A 211 15.37 21.26 -1.06
N GLN A 212 16.01 20.80 0.01
CA GLN A 212 17.30 20.13 -0.02
C GLN A 212 17.16 18.60 0.04
N TRP A 213 16.15 18.12 0.78
CA TRP A 213 15.76 16.71 0.83
C TRP A 213 14.35 16.58 1.43
N ALA A 214 13.66 15.50 1.05
CA ALA A 214 12.38 15.10 1.63
C ALA A 214 12.54 13.75 2.33
N ARG A 215 12.29 13.70 3.65
CA ARG A 215 12.46 12.49 4.45
C ARG A 215 11.13 11.98 4.97
N ALA A 216 10.76 10.76 4.60
CA ALA A 216 9.57 10.07 5.05
C ALA A 216 9.93 8.94 6.02
N LEU A 217 9.15 8.80 7.10
CA LEU A 217 9.49 7.91 8.21
C LEU A 217 8.34 6.95 8.51
N CYS A 218 8.69 5.69 8.71
CA CYS A 218 7.87 4.68 9.33
C CYS A 218 8.65 4.06 10.51
N TYR A 219 8.77 4.82 11.59
CA TYR A 219 9.31 4.30 12.85
C TYR A 219 8.14 3.76 13.66
N LYS A 220 7.96 2.45 13.61
CA LYS A 220 6.84 1.78 14.24
C LYS A 220 7.30 0.44 14.76
N GLN A 221 7.21 0.24 16.07
CA GLN A 221 7.62 -1.00 16.67
C GLN A 221 6.81 -2.16 16.08
N ARG A 222 7.53 -3.21 15.67
CA ARG A 222 7.00 -4.48 15.24
C ARG A 222 7.56 -5.58 16.13
N ASP A 223 6.72 -6.55 16.41
CA ASP A 223 7.16 -7.78 17.03
C ASP A 223 7.60 -8.76 15.93
N SER A 224 8.46 -9.70 16.32
CA SER A 224 8.74 -10.89 15.52
C SER A 224 7.44 -11.64 15.25
N ILE A 225 7.24 -12.13 14.04
CA ILE A 225 6.06 -12.96 13.72
C ILE A 225 6.23 -14.43 14.13
N GLY A 226 7.40 -14.77 14.69
CA GLY A 226 7.77 -16.12 15.05
C GLY A 226 8.15 -16.99 13.86
N ARG A 227 8.68 -18.17 14.16
CA ARG A 227 9.07 -19.16 13.17
C ARG A 227 8.17 -20.39 13.28
N THR A 228 7.69 -20.85 12.15
CA THR A 228 6.94 -22.09 11.98
C THR A 228 7.90 -23.24 11.65
N THR A 229 7.51 -24.46 12.00
CA THR A 229 8.29 -25.68 11.67
C THR A 229 7.94 -26.22 10.28
N GLY A 230 6.95 -25.64 9.60
CA GLY A 230 6.46 -26.08 8.30
C GLY A 230 5.16 -25.38 7.91
N PRO A 231 4.53 -25.81 6.80
CA PRO A 231 3.23 -25.33 6.37
C PRO A 231 2.19 -25.34 7.49
N GLN A 232 1.39 -24.28 7.60
CA GLN A 232 0.35 -24.13 8.59
C GLN A 232 -1.02 -24.44 7.99
N ALA A 233 -1.93 -24.99 8.79
CA ALA A 233 -3.28 -25.28 8.35
C ALA A 233 -4.07 -23.98 8.13
N VAL A 234 -4.75 -23.89 6.99
CA VAL A 234 -5.73 -22.82 6.75
C VAL A 234 -6.95 -23.08 7.66
N PRO A 235 -7.45 -22.07 8.39
CA PRO A 235 -8.68 -22.19 9.16
C PRO A 235 -9.86 -22.55 8.24
N LYS A 236 -10.70 -23.49 8.68
CA LYS A 236 -11.87 -23.97 7.91
C LYS A 236 -12.86 -22.86 7.54
N SER A 237 -12.85 -21.74 8.26
CA SER A 237 -13.72 -20.59 7.98
C SER A 237 -13.28 -19.79 6.75
N VAL A 238 -12.01 -19.91 6.35
CA VAL A 238 -11.41 -19.10 5.29
C VAL A 238 -11.45 -19.85 3.96
N ASP A 239 -12.06 -19.22 2.96
CA ASP A 239 -11.85 -19.63 1.57
C ASP A 239 -10.47 -19.13 1.11
N TYR A 240 -9.47 -20.02 1.18
CA TYR A 240 -8.08 -19.64 0.94
C TYR A 240 -7.78 -19.36 -0.53
N ASP A 241 -8.52 -20.00 -1.45
CA ASP A 241 -8.34 -19.74 -2.87
C ASP A 241 -8.78 -18.32 -3.21
N LEU A 242 -9.97 -17.92 -2.75
CA LEU A 242 -10.46 -16.55 -2.89
C LEU A 242 -9.55 -15.55 -2.15
N TRP A 243 -9.09 -15.87 -0.94
CA TRP A 243 -8.18 -15.00 -0.16
C TRP A 243 -6.82 -14.78 -0.85
N THR A 244 -6.26 -15.83 -1.45
CA THR A 244 -4.98 -15.78 -2.15
C THR A 244 -5.10 -14.96 -3.44
N GLY A 245 -6.22 -15.11 -4.16
CA GLY A 245 -6.47 -14.39 -5.41
C GLY A 245 -5.29 -14.47 -6.39
N PRO A 246 -4.72 -13.35 -6.85
CA PRO A 246 -3.65 -13.35 -7.86
C PRO A 246 -2.27 -13.75 -7.31
N ALA A 247 -2.08 -13.87 -5.99
CA ALA A 247 -0.82 -14.35 -5.42
C ALA A 247 -0.63 -15.85 -5.67
N ASP A 248 0.59 -16.36 -5.48
CA ASP A 248 0.87 -17.78 -5.60
C ASP A 248 0.14 -18.56 -4.50
N LEU A 249 -0.54 -19.64 -4.88
CA LEU A 249 -1.30 -20.49 -3.95
C LEU A 249 -0.36 -21.43 -3.21
N ILE A 250 0.27 -20.89 -2.16
CA ILE A 250 1.19 -21.61 -1.28
C ILE A 250 0.61 -21.71 0.14
N PRO A 251 0.81 -22.82 0.85
CA PRO A 251 0.43 -22.92 2.27
C PRO A 251 1.07 -21.79 3.11
N PRO A 252 0.38 -21.28 4.14
CA PRO A 252 0.94 -20.24 5.00
C PRO A 252 2.11 -20.77 5.83
N HIS A 253 3.21 -20.02 5.87
CA HIS A 253 4.36 -20.24 6.76
C HIS A 253 4.44 -19.13 7.81
N ARG A 254 3.30 -18.88 8.46
CA ARG A 254 3.13 -17.90 9.54
C ARG A 254 2.03 -18.40 10.45
N ASN A 255 2.11 -18.12 11.75
CA ASN A 255 1.05 -18.47 12.71
C ASN A 255 1.25 -17.72 14.03
N SER A 256 1.23 -16.38 13.99
CA SER A 256 1.39 -15.61 15.22
C SER A 256 0.18 -15.82 16.14
N PRO A 257 0.35 -15.81 17.48
CA PRO A 257 -0.77 -16.00 18.40
C PRO A 257 -1.92 -15.01 18.20
N THR A 258 -1.61 -13.80 17.75
CA THR A 258 -2.59 -12.72 17.55
C THR A 258 -3.31 -12.81 16.21
N ASN A 259 -2.61 -13.15 15.14
CA ASN A 259 -3.15 -13.05 13.78
C ASN A 259 -3.43 -14.41 13.13
N GLY A 260 -2.97 -15.49 13.74
CA GLY A 260 -3.05 -16.83 13.20
C GLY A 260 -2.31 -16.95 11.85
N PRO A 261 -2.67 -17.93 11.02
CA PRO A 261 -1.92 -18.22 9.81
C PRO A 261 -2.28 -17.36 8.60
N ILE A 262 -3.37 -16.59 8.68
CA ILE A 262 -3.91 -15.86 7.52
C ILE A 262 -3.79 -14.36 7.68
N HIS A 263 -4.31 -13.83 8.79
CA HIS A 263 -4.59 -12.41 8.94
C HIS A 263 -3.32 -11.62 9.25
N TYR A 264 -3.37 -10.32 8.95
CA TYR A 264 -2.35 -9.28 9.18
C TYR A 264 -0.91 -9.60 8.73
N ASP A 265 -0.23 -10.61 9.25
CA ASP A 265 1.19 -10.92 9.03
C ASP A 265 1.53 -11.33 7.59
N TRP A 266 0.55 -11.47 6.70
CA TRP A 266 0.76 -11.68 5.27
C TRP A 266 1.63 -10.58 4.63
N HIS A 267 1.58 -9.35 5.14
CA HIS A 267 2.32 -8.22 4.53
C HIS A 267 3.85 -8.33 4.67
N TRP A 268 4.34 -9.26 5.50
CA TRP A 268 5.75 -9.57 5.67
C TRP A 268 6.29 -10.58 4.63
N PHE A 269 5.44 -11.09 3.74
CA PHE A 269 5.79 -12.07 2.72
C PHE A 269 5.62 -11.43 1.34
N TRP A 270 6.64 -11.54 0.49
CA TRP A 270 6.68 -10.91 -0.83
C TRP A 270 5.56 -11.36 -1.77
N ASN A 271 4.99 -12.53 -1.51
CA ASN A 271 3.84 -13.05 -2.25
C ASN A 271 2.56 -12.21 -2.05
N TYR A 272 2.42 -11.54 -0.89
CA TYR A 272 1.18 -10.86 -0.49
C TYR A 272 1.35 -9.37 -0.15
N GLY A 273 2.52 -8.96 0.34
CA GLY A 273 2.84 -7.56 0.62
C GLY A 273 4.32 -7.21 0.41
N GLY A 274 4.73 -6.03 0.87
CA GLY A 274 6.10 -5.54 0.73
C GLY A 274 6.63 -4.89 2.00
N GLY A 275 6.24 -5.40 3.18
CA GLY A 275 6.69 -4.90 4.47
C GLY A 275 6.18 -3.49 4.79
N ASP A 276 6.78 -2.87 5.80
CA ASP A 276 6.28 -1.60 6.33
C ASP A 276 6.44 -0.43 5.37
N ILE A 277 7.40 -0.45 4.44
CA ILE A 277 7.49 0.58 3.39
C ILE A 277 6.22 0.62 2.52
N THR A 278 5.56 -0.53 2.29
CA THR A 278 4.30 -0.61 1.54
C THR A 278 3.06 -0.52 2.44
N ASN A 279 3.08 -1.13 3.63
CA ASN A 279 1.91 -1.27 4.47
C ASN A 279 1.54 0.06 5.16
N GLN A 280 2.46 0.62 5.95
CA GLN A 280 2.28 1.91 6.61
C GLN A 280 2.91 3.04 5.79
N GLY A 281 4.11 2.79 5.26
CA GLY A 281 5.01 3.80 4.73
C GLY A 281 4.50 4.52 3.49
N ILE A 282 3.63 3.90 2.69
CA ILE A 282 3.06 4.55 1.51
C ILE A 282 2.38 5.88 1.83
N HIS A 283 1.76 6.03 3.01
CA HIS A 283 1.16 7.31 3.42
C HIS A 283 2.19 8.44 3.48
N GLN A 284 3.35 8.18 4.08
CA GLN A 284 4.42 9.16 4.23
C GLN A 284 5.23 9.32 2.93
N MET A 285 5.40 8.23 2.16
CA MET A 285 6.01 8.25 0.83
C MET A 285 5.21 9.19 -0.10
N ASP A 286 3.89 9.06 -0.10
CA ASP A 286 2.99 9.90 -0.89
C ASP A 286 3.09 11.38 -0.51
N VAL A 287 3.08 11.70 0.79
CA VAL A 287 3.21 13.10 1.25
C VAL A 287 4.59 13.68 0.89
N ALA A 288 5.68 12.93 1.07
CA ALA A 288 7.01 13.40 0.71
C ALA A 288 7.15 13.66 -0.80
N ARG A 289 6.67 12.73 -1.65
CA ARG A 289 6.58 12.93 -3.10
C ARG A 289 5.71 14.15 -3.43
N TRP A 290 4.60 14.33 -2.72
CA TRP A 290 3.71 15.46 -2.93
C TRP A 290 4.39 16.79 -2.59
N PHE A 291 5.24 16.89 -1.57
CA PHE A 291 6.03 18.11 -1.35
C PHE A 291 6.96 18.44 -2.53
N LEU A 292 7.73 17.44 -3.00
CA LEU A 292 8.64 17.62 -4.15
C LEU A 292 7.89 18.11 -5.39
N GLY A 293 6.71 17.55 -5.66
CA GLY A 293 5.88 17.98 -6.78
C GLY A 293 6.49 17.69 -8.15
N GLU A 294 7.26 16.62 -8.23
CA GLU A 294 7.72 16.07 -9.50
C GLU A 294 6.73 15.00 -9.98
N PRO A 295 6.35 15.01 -11.26
CA PRO A 295 5.44 14.01 -11.80
C PRO A 295 6.12 12.65 -11.90
N GLY A 296 5.32 11.58 -11.79
CA GLY A 296 5.79 10.22 -12.06
C GLY A 296 6.82 9.67 -11.07
N LEU A 297 7.62 8.72 -11.59
CA LEU A 297 8.65 7.99 -10.87
C LEU A 297 10.00 8.72 -10.93
N PRO A 298 10.87 8.58 -9.92
CA PRO A 298 12.22 9.12 -9.93
C PRO A 298 13.08 8.39 -10.98
N PRO A 299 14.14 9.03 -11.51
CA PRO A 299 15.07 8.40 -12.43
C PRO A 299 15.96 7.34 -11.77
N THR A 300 16.13 7.36 -10.44
CA THR A 300 16.95 6.38 -9.73
C THR A 300 16.37 5.95 -8.39
N VAL A 301 16.71 4.73 -7.96
CA VAL A 301 16.41 4.20 -6.63
C VAL A 301 17.56 3.35 -6.11
N MET A 302 17.83 3.46 -4.80
CA MET A 302 18.75 2.59 -4.07
C MET A 302 18.19 2.32 -2.68
N SER A 303 18.26 1.07 -2.21
CA SER A 303 17.85 0.71 -0.85
C SER A 303 18.94 -0.06 -0.12
N PHE A 304 19.03 0.12 1.19
CA PHE A 304 19.89 -0.68 2.05
C PHE A 304 19.25 -0.88 3.42
N GLY A 305 19.46 -2.06 4.00
CA GLY A 305 18.85 -2.43 5.28
C GLY A 305 18.87 -3.93 5.52
N GLY A 306 17.93 -4.41 6.32
CA GLY A 306 17.84 -5.82 6.64
C GLY A 306 16.73 -6.16 7.62
N ARG A 307 16.68 -7.45 7.97
CA ARG A 307 15.81 -8.00 9.00
C ARG A 307 16.62 -8.28 10.26
N PHE A 308 16.87 -7.22 11.03
CA PHE A 308 17.76 -7.25 12.18
C PHE A 308 17.01 -7.53 13.49
N GLY A 309 17.61 -8.32 14.37
CA GLY A 309 17.08 -8.61 15.71
C GLY A 309 15.91 -9.60 15.77
N TYR A 310 15.41 -10.08 14.63
CA TYR A 310 14.33 -11.08 14.58
C TYR A 310 14.82 -12.43 14.08
N ARG A 311 14.17 -13.49 14.58
CA ARG A 311 14.30 -14.87 14.10
C ARG A 311 12.91 -15.40 13.81
N ASP A 312 12.46 -15.20 12.58
CA ASP A 312 11.10 -15.51 12.14
C ASP A 312 11.04 -15.81 10.63
N ASP A 313 9.85 -16.14 10.15
CA ASP A 313 9.62 -16.52 8.74
C ASP A 313 9.37 -15.33 7.80
N ALA A 314 9.31 -14.12 8.34
CA ALA A 314 9.06 -12.92 7.55
C ALA A 314 10.23 -12.62 6.59
N GLU A 315 9.89 -12.16 5.39
CA GLU A 315 10.83 -12.03 4.26
C GLU A 315 11.26 -10.58 4.03
N THR A 316 10.46 -9.61 4.48
CA THR A 316 10.74 -8.18 4.25
C THR A 316 11.63 -7.59 5.36
N PRO A 317 12.42 -6.55 5.05
CA PRO A 317 13.24 -5.88 6.06
C PRO A 317 12.37 -5.22 7.14
N ASN A 318 12.84 -5.26 8.39
CA ASN A 318 12.28 -4.46 9.49
C ASN A 318 13.02 -3.14 9.68
N THR A 319 14.19 -2.98 9.05
CA THR A 319 14.96 -1.75 9.02
C THR A 319 15.39 -1.52 7.58
N LEU A 320 15.00 -0.39 6.99
CA LEU A 320 15.27 -0.10 5.57
C LEU A 320 15.45 1.40 5.37
N ILE A 321 16.47 1.79 4.61
CA ILE A 321 16.64 3.13 4.07
C ILE A 321 16.56 3.02 2.56
N SER A 322 15.71 3.86 1.95
CA SER A 322 15.55 3.93 0.49
C SER A 322 15.75 5.37 0.03
N VAL A 323 16.62 5.55 -0.95
CA VAL A 323 16.93 6.85 -1.56
C VAL A 323 16.38 6.85 -2.98
N LEU A 324 15.49 7.78 -3.26
CA LEU A 324 14.84 7.97 -4.55
C LEU A 324 15.32 9.30 -5.12
N GLY A 325 16.06 9.23 -6.23
CA GLY A 325 16.82 10.37 -6.77
C GLY A 325 16.00 11.27 -7.68
N TYR A 326 14.98 11.93 -7.13
CA TYR A 326 14.25 13.00 -7.81
C TYR A 326 15.17 14.20 -8.12
N GLU A 327 14.83 14.97 -9.17
CA GLU A 327 15.68 16.04 -9.71
C GLU A 327 15.76 17.23 -8.75
N LYS A 328 14.64 17.65 -8.14
CA LYS A 328 14.64 18.81 -7.23
C LYS A 328 15.42 18.53 -5.96
N ALA A 329 15.22 17.35 -5.39
CA ALA A 329 15.86 16.90 -4.17
C ALA A 329 15.64 15.39 -3.96
N PRO A 330 16.57 14.67 -3.30
CA PRO A 330 16.37 13.28 -2.97
C PRO A 330 15.19 13.09 -1.99
N LEU A 331 14.37 12.07 -2.24
CA LEU A 331 13.41 11.55 -1.28
C LEU A 331 14.08 10.37 -0.56
N ILE A 332 14.16 10.45 0.77
CA ILE A 332 14.70 9.40 1.63
C ILE A 332 13.56 8.80 2.45
N PHE A 333 13.32 7.50 2.31
CA PHE A 333 12.35 6.78 3.12
C PHE A 333 13.07 5.91 4.16
N GLU A 334 12.59 5.92 5.41
CA GLU A 334 13.20 5.17 6.50
C GLU A 334 12.17 4.31 7.23
N VAL A 335 12.46 3.02 7.39
CA VAL A 335 11.69 2.06 8.19
C VAL A 335 12.51 1.68 9.42
N ARG A 336 11.88 1.70 10.61
CA ARG A 336 12.43 1.12 11.84
C ARG A 336 11.36 0.30 12.56
N GLY A 337 11.59 -1.00 12.66
CA GLY A 337 10.72 -1.95 13.36
C GLY A 337 11.13 -2.24 14.81
N LEU A 338 12.40 -1.98 15.17
CA LEU A 338 12.90 -2.16 16.53
C LEU A 338 12.57 -0.94 17.41
N PRO A 339 12.33 -1.09 18.73
CA PRO A 339 12.10 0.03 19.63
C PRO A 339 13.34 0.94 19.71
N MET A 340 13.20 2.12 20.33
CA MET A 340 14.32 3.08 20.48
C MET A 340 15.56 2.50 21.17
N LYS A 341 15.35 1.50 22.02
CA LYS A 341 16.38 0.79 22.77
C LYS A 341 15.84 -0.58 23.20
N ALA A 342 16.72 -1.57 23.33
CA ALA A 342 16.37 -2.89 23.87
C ALA A 342 15.63 -2.77 25.22
N GLY A 343 14.53 -3.51 25.36
CA GLY A 343 13.69 -3.52 26.56
C GLY A 343 12.64 -2.42 26.65
N MET A 344 12.55 -1.51 25.67
CA MET A 344 11.54 -0.46 25.62
C MET A 344 10.41 -0.78 24.63
N ARG A 345 9.30 -0.04 24.73
CA ARG A 345 8.20 -0.05 23.74
C ARG A 345 8.07 1.25 22.93
N ALA A 346 8.79 2.29 23.32
CA ALA A 346 8.75 3.57 22.61
C ALA A 346 9.61 3.52 21.35
N MET A 347 9.17 4.25 20.31
CA MET A 347 9.99 4.54 19.15
C MET A 347 10.83 5.80 19.38
N ASP A 348 11.99 5.85 18.76
CA ASP A 348 12.78 7.06 18.64
C ASP A 348 12.12 8.03 17.65
N LYS A 349 12.57 9.28 17.63
CA LYS A 349 11.97 10.34 16.81
C LYS A 349 13.02 11.11 16.05
N TYR A 350 12.76 11.38 14.78
CA TYR A 350 13.54 12.33 14.00
C TYR A 350 12.83 13.68 14.00
N ARG A 351 13.48 14.70 14.59
CA ARG A 351 12.92 16.05 14.77
C ARG A 351 11.50 16.04 15.35
N GLY A 352 11.24 15.13 16.29
CA GLY A 352 9.96 15.07 17.01
C GLY A 352 8.85 14.23 16.34
N THR A 353 9.11 13.58 15.21
CA THR A 353 8.18 12.63 14.57
C THR A 353 8.80 11.24 14.38
N ASP A 354 7.97 10.19 14.47
CA ASP A 354 8.32 8.78 14.31
C ASP A 354 7.70 8.21 13.02
N VAL A 355 6.39 8.37 12.84
CA VAL A 355 5.68 8.19 11.58
C VAL A 355 5.29 9.57 11.08
N GLY A 356 5.88 10.00 9.98
CA GLY A 356 5.71 11.36 9.48
C GLY A 356 6.63 11.71 8.32
N VAL A 357 6.63 12.99 7.95
CA VAL A 357 7.48 13.54 6.89
C VAL A 357 8.20 14.77 7.42
N VAL A 358 9.49 14.88 7.11
CA VAL A 358 10.29 16.09 7.32
C VAL A 358 10.82 16.58 5.98
N ILE A 359 10.53 17.83 5.64
CA ILE A 359 11.02 18.49 4.43
C ILE A 359 12.03 19.55 4.85
N GLN A 360 13.30 19.37 4.51
CA GLN A 360 14.32 20.38 4.74
C GLN A 360 14.43 21.30 3.53
N CYS A 361 14.43 22.60 3.79
CA CYS A 361 14.69 23.65 2.82
C CYS A 361 15.89 24.50 3.26
N GLU A 362 16.37 25.42 2.42
CA GLU A 362 17.54 26.25 2.74
C GLU A 362 17.38 27.08 4.03
N GLY A 363 16.19 27.66 4.25
CA GLY A 363 15.91 28.56 5.37
C GLY A 363 15.22 27.91 6.58
N GLY A 364 14.86 26.63 6.50
CA GLY A 364 14.08 25.97 7.54
C GLY A 364 13.56 24.60 7.14
N TYR A 365 12.63 24.05 7.92
CA TYR A 365 12.05 22.75 7.66
C TYR A 365 10.59 22.65 8.09
N VAL A 366 9.87 21.72 7.48
CA VAL A 366 8.47 21.40 7.84
C VAL A 366 8.38 19.98 8.35
N ILE A 367 7.63 19.78 9.44
CA ILE A 367 7.30 18.46 9.99
C ILE A 367 5.81 18.21 9.77
N ILE A 368 5.47 17.02 9.29
CA ILE A 368 4.10 16.55 9.06
C ILE A 368 3.92 15.25 9.83
N GLY A 369 2.89 15.19 10.68
CA GLY A 369 2.60 14.00 11.49
C GLY A 369 1.92 12.87 10.70
N ALA A 370 1.89 11.67 11.29
CA ALA A 370 1.24 10.49 10.71
C ALA A 370 -0.22 10.74 10.31
N SER A 371 -0.93 11.52 11.13
CA SER A 371 -2.36 11.80 11.01
C SER A 371 -2.65 13.21 10.47
N GLY A 372 -1.69 13.81 9.75
CA GLY A 372 -1.76 15.19 9.30
C GLY A 372 -1.22 16.16 10.36
N GLY A 373 -1.62 17.43 10.22
CA GLY A 373 -1.00 18.55 10.94
C GLY A 373 0.41 18.83 10.43
N ALA A 374 0.78 20.11 10.35
CA ALA A 374 2.09 20.51 9.90
C ALA A 374 2.62 21.70 10.70
N THR A 375 3.93 21.69 10.99
CA THR A 375 4.60 22.79 11.67
C THR A 375 5.88 23.13 10.95
N VAL A 376 6.08 24.42 10.68
CA VAL A 376 7.23 25.00 9.99
C VAL A 376 8.18 25.61 11.03
N TYR A 377 9.47 25.37 10.88
CA TYR A 377 10.53 25.91 11.71
C TYR A 377 11.63 26.54 10.85
N ASP A 378 12.35 27.52 11.38
CA ASP A 378 13.63 27.95 10.82
C ASP A 378 14.75 26.96 11.19
N ASN A 379 15.96 27.17 10.66
CA ASN A 379 17.12 26.33 10.99
C ASN A 379 17.59 26.47 12.46
N ALA A 380 17.18 27.52 13.16
CA ALA A 380 17.42 27.70 14.60
C ALA A 380 16.34 27.01 15.46
N LYS A 381 15.44 26.22 14.85
CA LYS A 381 14.34 25.49 15.49
C LYS A 381 13.26 26.39 16.09
N LYS A 382 13.19 27.67 15.69
CA LYS A 382 12.09 28.55 16.05
C LYS A 382 10.89 28.28 15.13
N LYS A 383 9.71 28.13 15.71
CA LYS A 383 8.46 27.94 14.96
C LYS A 383 8.17 29.18 14.10
N ILE A 384 7.93 28.99 12.81
CA ILE A 384 7.54 30.02 11.85
C ILE A 384 6.02 30.00 11.65
N GLU A 385 5.43 28.82 11.45
CA GLU A 385 4.04 28.65 11.03
C GLU A 385 3.47 27.29 11.49
N GLN A 386 2.15 27.16 11.60
CA GLN A 386 1.49 25.91 11.99
C GLN A 386 0.11 25.74 11.33
N PHE A 387 -0.18 24.54 10.83
CA PHE A 387 -1.44 24.17 10.16
C PHE A 387 -2.10 22.99 10.89
N THR A 388 -3.29 23.22 11.49
CA THR A 388 -4.02 22.22 12.33
C THR A 388 -5.55 22.38 12.26
N LYS A 389 -6.13 22.12 11.10
CA LYS A 389 -7.56 22.06 10.78
C LYS A 389 -8.15 20.67 11.00
N ASN A 390 -7.32 19.63 11.15
CA ASN A 390 -7.73 18.26 11.52
C ASN A 390 -8.72 17.59 10.54
N THR A 391 -8.55 17.79 9.23
CA THR A 391 -9.50 17.32 8.21
C THR A 391 -9.24 15.92 7.66
N LEU A 392 -8.26 15.17 8.19
CA LEU A 392 -7.89 13.83 7.67
C LEU A 392 -9.10 12.88 7.58
N GLY A 393 -10.04 12.96 8.54
CA GLY A 393 -11.24 12.12 8.60
C GLY A 393 -12.21 12.31 7.42
N GLN A 394 -12.05 13.37 6.61
CA GLN A 394 -12.96 13.71 5.52
C GLN A 394 -12.76 12.87 4.26
N HIS A 395 -11.73 12.02 4.19
CA HIS A 395 -11.40 11.29 2.96
C HIS A 395 -12.55 10.38 2.47
N ARG A 396 -13.37 9.79 3.36
CA ARG A 396 -14.57 9.03 2.97
C ARG A 396 -15.69 9.93 2.45
N ALA A 397 -15.89 11.10 3.07
CA ALA A 397 -16.86 12.08 2.60
C ALA A 397 -16.47 12.61 1.20
N ASN A 398 -15.17 12.81 0.96
CA ASN A 398 -14.64 13.15 -0.36
C ASN A 398 -15.00 12.09 -1.41
N PHE A 399 -14.95 10.80 -1.07
CA PHE A 399 -15.34 9.74 -2.00
C PHE A 399 -16.83 9.81 -2.36
N ILE A 400 -17.70 9.98 -1.36
CA ILE A 400 -19.15 10.10 -1.61
C ILE A 400 -19.48 11.36 -2.41
N ALA A 401 -18.81 12.48 -2.12
CA ALA A 401 -18.93 13.69 -2.93
C ALA A 401 -18.46 13.46 -4.36
N ALA A 402 -17.32 12.77 -4.56
CA ALA A 402 -16.79 12.46 -5.89
C ALA A 402 -17.72 11.56 -6.70
N VAL A 403 -18.31 10.54 -6.05
CA VAL A 403 -19.34 9.69 -6.63
C VAL A 403 -20.53 10.54 -7.06
N ARG A 404 -21.08 11.39 -6.20
CA ARG A 404 -22.25 12.22 -6.54
C ARG A 404 -21.98 13.21 -7.68
N ASN A 405 -20.82 13.86 -7.62
CA ASN A 405 -20.44 14.90 -8.58
C ASN A 405 -19.76 14.36 -9.84
N ARG A 406 -19.54 13.04 -9.90
CA ARG A 406 -18.81 12.35 -10.98
C ARG A 406 -17.43 12.97 -11.25
N LYS A 407 -16.73 13.36 -10.18
CA LYS A 407 -15.41 14.01 -10.26
C LYS A 407 -14.56 13.71 -9.03
N VAL A 408 -13.40 13.11 -9.23
CA VAL A 408 -12.40 12.92 -8.18
C VAL A 408 -11.62 14.22 -7.99
N ILE A 409 -11.58 14.72 -6.77
CA ILE A 409 -10.79 15.91 -6.39
C ILE A 409 -9.47 15.48 -5.74
N TYR A 410 -9.56 14.54 -4.79
CA TYR A 410 -8.43 14.03 -4.01
C TYR A 410 -8.32 12.52 -4.10
N GLY A 411 -7.10 11.98 -3.92
CA GLY A 411 -6.85 10.53 -3.96
C GLY A 411 -6.93 9.94 -5.37
N LEU A 412 -6.42 10.65 -6.38
CA LEU A 412 -6.36 10.17 -7.76
C LEU A 412 -5.60 8.84 -7.82
N ALA A 413 -6.16 7.85 -8.54
CA ALA A 413 -5.55 6.53 -8.68
C ALA A 413 -4.14 6.59 -9.28
N GLU A 414 -3.89 7.47 -10.26
CA GLU A 414 -2.56 7.62 -10.87
C GLU A 414 -1.51 8.16 -9.89
N GLU A 415 -1.90 9.09 -9.00
CA GLU A 415 -1.00 9.58 -7.97
C GLU A 415 -0.67 8.49 -6.94
N CYS A 416 -1.66 7.70 -6.54
CA CYS A 416 -1.45 6.57 -5.63
C CYS A 416 -0.66 5.42 -6.28
N HIS A 417 -0.83 5.21 -7.59
CA HIS A 417 0.01 4.28 -8.36
C HIS A 417 1.48 4.68 -8.26
N TYR A 418 1.84 5.93 -8.55
CA TYR A 418 3.22 6.38 -8.42
C TYR A 418 3.74 6.19 -6.99
N SER A 419 2.98 6.62 -5.98
CA SER A 419 3.39 6.45 -4.57
C SER A 419 3.54 4.98 -4.16
N SER A 420 2.69 4.07 -4.66
CA SER A 420 2.81 2.62 -4.43
C SER A 420 4.05 2.06 -5.14
N ALA A 421 4.27 2.48 -6.39
CA ALA A 421 5.40 2.06 -7.20
C ALA A 421 6.74 2.48 -6.57
N LEU A 422 6.84 3.65 -5.93
CA LEU A 422 8.06 4.03 -5.18
C LEU A 422 8.44 3.00 -4.12
N CYS A 423 7.46 2.53 -3.35
CA CYS A 423 7.67 1.49 -2.34
C CYS A 423 8.13 0.16 -2.96
N HIS A 424 7.53 -0.22 -4.10
CA HIS A 424 7.89 -1.45 -4.82
C HIS A 424 9.29 -1.38 -5.43
N LEU A 425 9.63 -0.28 -6.10
CA LEU A 425 10.96 -0.05 -6.68
C LEU A 425 12.06 -0.04 -5.61
N ALA A 426 11.78 0.55 -4.46
CA ALA A 426 12.65 0.52 -3.29
C ALA A 426 12.90 -0.91 -2.80
N ASN A 427 11.84 -1.73 -2.66
CA ASN A 427 11.97 -3.13 -2.30
C ASN A 427 12.72 -3.94 -3.38
N VAL A 428 12.57 -3.59 -4.66
CA VAL A 428 13.27 -4.29 -5.74
C VAL A 428 14.77 -4.03 -5.68
N SER A 429 15.19 -2.79 -5.45
CA SER A 429 16.62 -2.48 -5.20
C SER A 429 17.16 -3.32 -4.05
N TYR A 430 16.42 -3.44 -2.95
CA TYR A 430 16.80 -4.32 -1.83
C TYR A 430 16.90 -5.81 -2.23
N LEU A 431 15.91 -6.33 -2.96
CA LEU A 431 15.84 -7.75 -3.36
C LEU A 431 16.98 -8.19 -4.28
N VAL A 432 17.45 -7.30 -5.16
CA VAL A 432 18.61 -7.58 -6.03
C VAL A 432 19.94 -7.15 -5.41
N GLY A 433 19.91 -6.74 -4.14
CA GLY A 433 21.08 -6.33 -3.38
C GLY A 433 21.93 -7.51 -2.93
N ALA A 434 23.11 -7.17 -2.43
CA ALA A 434 24.04 -8.12 -1.82
C ALA A 434 24.45 -7.63 -0.44
N GLU A 435 24.81 -8.56 0.44
CA GLU A 435 25.37 -8.23 1.75
C GLU A 435 26.70 -7.49 1.61
N LYS A 436 26.85 -6.40 2.35
CA LYS A 436 28.08 -5.62 2.47
C LYS A 436 28.31 -5.23 3.93
N SER A 437 29.57 -5.01 4.28
CA SER A 437 29.91 -4.43 5.58
C SER A 437 29.41 -2.99 5.67
N ASN A 438 29.03 -2.57 6.87
CA ASN A 438 28.59 -1.19 7.12
C ASN A 438 29.70 -0.16 6.84
N ALA A 439 30.97 -0.54 7.02
CA ALA A 439 32.11 0.29 6.63
C ALA A 439 32.18 0.55 5.12
N ALA A 440 32.04 -0.51 4.30
CA ALA A 440 32.04 -0.37 2.84
C ALA A 440 30.84 0.44 2.34
N LEU A 441 29.66 0.24 2.95
CA LEU A 441 28.47 1.04 2.64
C LEU A 441 28.67 2.51 3.00
N SER A 442 29.15 2.80 4.22
CA SER A 442 29.43 4.15 4.72
C SER A 442 30.37 4.91 3.80
N GLU A 443 31.44 4.26 3.35
CA GLU A 443 32.41 4.81 2.39
C GLU A 443 31.76 5.10 1.03
N ALA A 444 30.94 4.17 0.50
CA ALA A 444 30.28 4.32 -0.80
C ALA A 444 29.30 5.51 -0.86
N ILE A 445 28.70 5.90 0.27
CA ILE A 445 27.72 7.00 0.33
C ILE A 445 28.26 8.27 0.99
N ARG A 446 29.56 8.33 1.32
CA ARG A 446 30.17 9.43 2.11
C ARG A 446 29.90 10.83 1.57
N ALA A 447 29.78 10.97 0.25
CA ALA A 447 29.53 12.25 -0.41
C ALA A 447 28.05 12.68 -0.34
N ASN A 448 27.12 11.77 -0.03
CA ASN A 448 25.71 12.07 0.11
C ASN A 448 25.37 12.28 1.60
N VAL A 449 25.51 13.52 2.05
CA VAL A 449 25.37 13.92 3.47
C VAL A 449 24.03 13.46 4.07
N ALA A 450 22.92 13.64 3.35
CA ALA A 450 21.59 13.28 3.87
C ALA A 450 21.39 11.76 3.97
N THR A 451 21.91 10.98 3.01
CA THR A 451 21.87 9.52 3.07
C THR A 451 22.82 8.98 4.14
N LYS A 452 24.00 9.60 4.30
CA LYS A 452 24.98 9.25 5.33
C LYS A 452 24.41 9.48 6.74
N ASP A 453 23.74 10.60 6.97
CA ASP A 453 23.02 10.86 8.23
C ASP A 453 21.98 9.77 8.52
N SER A 454 21.22 9.33 7.51
CA SER A 454 20.27 8.23 7.69
C SER A 454 20.95 6.92 8.08
N LEU A 455 22.07 6.57 7.43
CA LEU A 455 22.86 5.39 7.77
C LEU A 455 23.39 5.48 9.21
N ASP A 456 24.01 6.59 9.58
CA ASP A 456 24.61 6.74 10.91
C ASP A 456 23.58 6.58 12.01
N ARG A 457 22.43 7.25 11.88
CA ARG A 457 21.32 7.08 12.82
C ARG A 457 20.74 5.68 12.82
N MET A 458 20.79 4.95 11.69
CA MET A 458 20.37 3.54 11.65
C MET A 458 21.35 2.67 12.45
N LEU A 459 22.65 2.85 12.26
CA LEU A 459 23.66 2.08 12.99
C LEU A 459 23.61 2.36 14.50
N GLU A 460 23.39 3.62 14.90
CA GLU A 460 23.15 3.98 16.30
C GLU A 460 21.90 3.27 16.86
N HIS A 461 20.82 3.19 16.09
CA HIS A 461 19.59 2.49 16.47
C HIS A 461 19.80 0.99 16.67
N LEU A 462 20.60 0.36 15.79
CA LEU A 462 20.97 -1.05 15.93
C LEU A 462 21.80 -1.26 17.20
N LYS A 463 22.80 -0.40 17.46
CA LYS A 463 23.61 -0.44 18.69
C LYS A 463 22.74 -0.30 19.95
N ALA A 464 21.77 0.63 19.95
CA ALA A 464 20.82 0.79 21.06
C ALA A 464 19.95 -0.46 21.31
N ASN A 465 19.76 -1.30 20.30
CA ASN A 465 19.06 -2.58 20.39
C ASN A 465 19.98 -3.79 20.58
N GLN A 466 21.23 -3.55 20.99
CA GLN A 466 22.23 -4.60 21.25
C GLN A 466 22.55 -5.46 20.01
N ILE A 467 22.39 -4.87 18.83
CA ILE A 467 22.80 -5.47 17.56
C ILE A 467 24.16 -4.88 17.22
N ASP A 468 25.17 -5.74 17.10
CA ASP A 468 26.53 -5.32 16.78
C ASP A 468 26.60 -4.80 15.34
N ALA A 469 26.50 -3.48 15.19
CA ALA A 469 26.51 -2.82 13.90
C ALA A 469 27.85 -2.94 13.15
N ASP A 470 28.95 -3.26 13.84
CA ASP A 470 30.26 -3.32 13.18
C ASP A 470 30.44 -4.67 12.47
N SER A 471 29.89 -5.76 13.04
CA SER A 471 29.88 -7.09 12.42
C SER A 471 28.61 -7.43 11.63
N THR A 472 27.53 -6.67 11.80
CA THR A 472 26.28 -6.87 11.05
C THR A 472 26.49 -6.53 9.57
N GLN A 473 26.22 -7.49 8.68
CA GLN A 473 26.12 -7.22 7.25
C GLN A 473 24.81 -6.50 6.94
N THR A 474 24.83 -5.58 5.99
CA THR A 474 23.62 -4.90 5.50
C THR A 474 23.41 -5.32 4.06
N VAL A 475 22.18 -5.66 3.67
CA VAL A 475 21.86 -5.85 2.26
C VAL A 475 21.88 -4.48 1.59
N VAL A 476 22.73 -4.31 0.60
CA VAL A 476 22.89 -3.07 -0.16
C VAL A 476 22.44 -3.32 -1.59
N GLY A 477 21.31 -2.73 -1.93
CA GLY A 477 20.79 -2.68 -3.29
C GLY A 477 21.68 -1.86 -4.21
N PRO A 478 21.81 -2.25 -5.49
CA PRO A 478 22.46 -1.42 -6.49
C PRO A 478 21.64 -0.14 -6.72
N LEU A 479 22.32 0.92 -7.20
CA LEU A 479 21.66 2.09 -7.74
C LEU A 479 21.02 1.73 -9.08
N LEU A 480 19.70 1.57 -9.08
CA LEU A 480 18.94 1.22 -10.28
C LEU A 480 18.46 2.48 -10.99
N LYS A 481 18.59 2.52 -12.32
CA LYS A 481 17.99 3.56 -13.16
C LYS A 481 16.62 3.11 -13.65
N ILE A 482 15.65 4.01 -13.60
CA ILE A 482 14.24 3.76 -13.96
C ILE A 482 13.89 4.65 -15.14
N ASP A 483 13.26 4.08 -16.16
CA ASP A 483 12.60 4.85 -17.20
C ASP A 483 11.17 5.18 -16.70
N PRO A 484 10.85 6.45 -16.39
CA PRO A 484 9.55 6.81 -15.84
C PRO A 484 8.38 6.57 -16.80
N LYS A 485 8.63 6.42 -18.11
CA LYS A 485 7.58 6.19 -19.11
C LYS A 485 7.19 4.72 -19.19
N THR A 486 8.18 3.83 -19.19
CA THR A 486 7.94 2.39 -19.24
C THR A 486 7.79 1.77 -17.85
N GLU A 487 8.20 2.49 -16.81
CA GLU A 487 8.23 2.05 -15.41
C GLU A 487 9.11 0.82 -15.18
N ARG A 488 10.17 0.70 -15.99
CA ARG A 488 11.12 -0.42 -15.99
C ARG A 488 12.53 0.06 -15.70
N PHE A 489 13.36 -0.87 -15.23
CA PHE A 489 14.77 -0.60 -15.06
C PHE A 489 15.54 -0.74 -16.36
N PHE A 490 16.57 0.07 -16.52
CA PHE A 490 17.51 0.01 -17.64
C PHE A 490 18.94 0.30 -17.16
N GLY A 491 19.95 -0.07 -17.95
CA GLY A 491 21.35 0.15 -17.62
C GLY A 491 22.29 -0.84 -18.30
N SER A 492 23.60 -0.62 -18.15
CA SER A 492 24.64 -1.48 -18.72
C SER A 492 24.82 -2.82 -17.99
N GLU A 493 24.53 -2.85 -16.68
CA GLU A 493 24.63 -4.06 -15.84
C GLU A 493 23.47 -5.02 -16.09
N LYS A 494 23.48 -5.69 -17.25
CA LYS A 494 22.35 -6.48 -17.77
C LYS A 494 21.83 -7.51 -16.76
N THR A 495 22.70 -8.23 -16.06
CA THR A 495 22.30 -9.25 -15.07
C THR A 495 21.45 -8.65 -13.94
N ILE A 496 21.85 -7.49 -13.42
CA ILE A 496 21.13 -6.78 -12.34
C ILE A 496 19.82 -6.22 -12.88
N VAL A 497 19.86 -5.58 -14.06
CA VAL A 497 18.67 -5.00 -14.70
C VAL A 497 17.63 -6.07 -15.01
N ASP A 498 18.05 -7.22 -15.53
CA ASP A 498 17.18 -8.35 -15.82
C ASP A 498 16.60 -8.95 -14.54
N ALA A 499 17.40 -9.09 -13.48
CA ALA A 499 16.91 -9.56 -12.17
C ALA A 499 15.87 -8.59 -11.58
N ALA A 500 16.13 -7.28 -11.63
CA ALA A 500 15.20 -6.27 -11.12
C ALA A 500 13.89 -6.25 -11.91
N ASN A 501 13.96 -6.34 -13.25
CA ASN A 501 12.78 -6.40 -14.11
C ASN A 501 12.01 -7.73 -14.04
N ARG A 502 12.62 -8.82 -13.55
CA ARG A 502 11.95 -10.10 -13.26
C ARG A 502 11.35 -10.18 -11.86
N SER A 503 11.59 -9.18 -11.00
CA SER A 503 11.03 -9.17 -9.65
C SER A 503 9.48 -9.25 -9.69
N PRO A 504 8.85 -10.05 -8.82
CA PRO A 504 7.39 -10.09 -8.70
C PRO A 504 6.79 -8.75 -8.25
N LEU A 505 7.60 -7.85 -7.67
CA LEU A 505 7.20 -6.49 -7.30
C LEU A 505 7.23 -5.51 -8.49
N LEU A 506 7.77 -5.92 -9.64
CA LEU A 506 7.64 -5.20 -10.91
C LEU A 506 6.44 -5.69 -11.69
N LYS A 507 6.32 -6.99 -11.87
CA LYS A 507 5.19 -7.61 -12.58
C LYS A 507 4.94 -9.03 -12.09
N ARG A 508 3.66 -9.35 -11.91
CA ARG A 508 3.15 -10.72 -11.83
C ARG A 508 1.91 -10.85 -12.71
N GLU A 509 1.69 -12.02 -13.30
CA GLU A 509 0.51 -12.24 -14.17
C GLU A 509 -0.76 -12.58 -13.39
N GLY A 510 -0.61 -13.16 -12.20
CA GLY A 510 -1.70 -13.79 -11.46
C GLY A 510 -1.96 -15.23 -11.93
N ARG A 511 -2.83 -15.95 -11.22
CA ARG A 511 -3.11 -17.38 -11.45
C ARG A 511 -4.54 -17.63 -11.87
N GLY A 512 -4.76 -18.63 -12.73
CA GLY A 512 -6.11 -19.12 -13.09
C GLY A 512 -7.10 -18.00 -13.45
N ASP A 513 -8.24 -17.96 -12.76
CA ASP A 513 -9.28 -16.94 -12.92
C ASP A 513 -8.93 -15.59 -12.24
N PHE A 514 -7.83 -15.54 -11.49
CA PHE A 514 -7.30 -14.34 -10.84
C PHE A 514 -6.17 -13.68 -11.64
N LYS A 515 -6.06 -13.96 -12.94
CA LYS A 515 -5.14 -13.23 -13.81
C LYS A 515 -5.54 -11.77 -13.89
N ILE A 516 -4.55 -10.89 -13.79
CA ILE A 516 -4.76 -9.44 -13.86
C ILE A 516 -4.95 -9.07 -15.34
N PRO A 517 -6.09 -8.44 -15.72
CA PRO A 517 -6.32 -8.07 -17.11
C PRO A 517 -5.28 -7.07 -17.61
N VAL A 518 -4.83 -7.27 -18.86
CA VAL A 518 -4.06 -6.26 -19.58
C VAL A 518 -5.02 -5.18 -20.05
N MET A 519 -4.84 -3.97 -19.55
CA MET A 519 -5.68 -2.81 -19.85
C MET A 519 -4.96 -1.94 -20.87
N SER A 520 -5.65 -1.65 -21.98
CA SER A 520 -5.20 -0.81 -23.09
C SER A 520 -5.70 0.62 -22.92
#